data_AF-A0A4R6QK92-F1
#
_entry.id   AF-A0A4R6QK92-F1
#
_cell.length_a   1.000
_cell.length_b   1.000
_cell.length_c   1.000
_cell.angle_alpha   90.00
_cell.angle_beta   90.00
_cell.angle_gamma   90.00
#
_symmetry.space_group_name_H-M   'P 1'
#
loop_
_entity.id
_entity.type
_entity.pdbx_description
1 polymer ?
#
loop_
_entity_poly.entity_id
_entity_poly.type
_entity_poly.pdbx_seq_one_letter_code
_entity_poly.pdbx_strand_id
1 'polypeptide(L)'
;MGEAEKFRTCRKRDSVVIDPVKCEHGTPKGAHHGVDMPTSVHELEAEVLSLGPADRAHLLERLLESFEPDAKIQDAWLAEALRREAEVSSGNVVLVPADEAIARIRARIA
;
A
#
# COMPACT_ATOMS: atom_id res chain seq x y z
N MET A 1 2.56 -15.45 43.65
CA MET A 1 1.52 -16.41 43.26
C MET A 1 0.28 -15.59 42.89
N GLY A 2 -0.26 -15.52 41.70
CA GLY A 2 -0.03 -16.08 40.36
C GLY A 2 -1.20 -15.53 39.52
N GLU A 3 -0.93 -14.97 38.34
CA GLU A 3 -1.50 -15.39 37.04
C GLU A 3 -3.02 -15.19 36.87
N ALA A 4 -3.42 -14.34 35.91
CA ALA A 4 -3.79 -14.72 34.53
C ALA A 4 -5.31 -15.01 34.44
N GLU A 5 -6.11 -14.20 33.73
CA GLU A 5 -6.31 -14.20 32.27
C GLU A 5 -7.66 -14.86 31.93
N LYS A 6 -8.35 -14.28 30.92
CA LYS A 6 -9.44 -14.85 30.12
C LYS A 6 -10.76 -15.22 30.83
N PHE A 7 -11.87 -14.62 30.39
CA PHE A 7 -12.71 -15.22 29.34
C PHE A 7 -13.90 -14.30 29.02
N ARG A 8 -14.05 -14.00 27.73
CA ARG A 8 -15.31 -13.53 27.13
C ARG A 8 -16.43 -14.51 27.50
N THR A 9 -17.62 -14.02 27.79
CA THR A 9 -18.88 -14.51 27.16
C THR A 9 -20.04 -13.56 27.48
N CYS A 10 -20.58 -12.90 26.45
CA CYS A 10 -21.94 -12.37 26.48
C CYS A 10 -22.92 -13.53 26.64
N ARG A 11 -23.77 -13.52 27.67
CA ARG A 11 -24.99 -14.34 27.72
C ARG A 11 -26.15 -13.49 28.24
N LYS A 12 -27.11 -13.25 27.33
CA LYS A 12 -28.49 -12.75 27.53
C LYS A 12 -29.08 -13.37 28.81
N ARG A 13 -29.76 -12.66 29.72
CA ARG A 13 -30.96 -11.78 29.63
C ARG A 13 -31.97 -12.47 30.54
N ASP A 14 -32.37 -11.80 31.62
CA ASP A 14 -33.69 -11.92 32.24
C ASP A 14 -33.85 -10.76 33.22
N SER A 15 -34.23 -9.61 32.65
CA SER A 15 -34.66 -8.46 33.42
C SER A 15 -35.76 -7.75 32.65
N VAL A 16 -36.96 -7.83 33.23
CA VAL A 16 -37.92 -6.75 33.34
C VAL A 16 -38.47 -6.18 32.02
N VAL A 17 -39.74 -6.53 31.80
CA VAL A 17 -40.80 -5.76 31.13
C VAL A 17 -40.36 -4.37 30.63
N ILE A 18 -40.25 -4.22 29.31
CA ILE A 18 -40.27 -2.92 28.63
C ILE A 18 -41.41 -2.96 27.61
N ASP A 19 -42.20 -1.89 27.64
CA ASP A 19 -43.40 -1.52 26.88
C ASP A 19 -43.67 -2.17 25.50
N PRO A 20 -44.94 -2.22 25.05
CA PRO A 20 -45.30 -2.76 23.76
C PRO A 20 -44.94 -1.77 22.65
N VAL A 21 -43.68 -1.78 22.22
CA VAL A 21 -43.29 -1.19 20.95
C VAL A 21 -43.68 -2.18 19.85
N LYS A 22 -44.60 -1.75 18.99
CA LYS A 22 -45.09 -2.47 17.81
C LYS A 22 -43.95 -3.16 17.05
N CYS A 23 -44.11 -4.46 16.81
CA CYS A 23 -43.31 -5.21 15.84
C CYS A 23 -43.74 -4.83 14.41
N GLU A 24 -43.10 -3.84 13.81
CA GLU A 24 -43.16 -3.66 12.36
C GLU A 24 -42.12 -4.56 11.71
N HIS A 25 -42.62 -5.54 10.94
CA HIS A 25 -41.82 -6.48 10.16
C HIS A 25 -41.24 -5.75 8.95
N GLY A 26 -40.09 -5.11 9.14
CA GLY A 26 -39.27 -4.60 8.03
C GLY A 26 -38.70 -5.77 7.23
N THR A 27 -39.03 -5.83 5.94
CA THR A 27 -38.48 -6.81 5.00
C THR A 27 -36.96 -6.65 4.87
N PRO A 28 -36.16 -7.73 4.89
CA PRO A 28 -34.74 -7.62 4.60
C PRO A 28 -34.55 -7.51 3.07
N LYS A 29 -34.32 -6.29 2.56
CA LYS A 29 -33.88 -6.09 1.18
C LYS A 29 -32.37 -6.33 1.09
N GLY A 30 -31.98 -7.60 1.21
CA GLY A 30 -30.63 -8.07 0.92
C GLY A 30 -30.52 -8.47 -0.56
N ALA A 31 -29.98 -7.57 -1.39
CA ALA A 31 -29.35 -7.92 -2.65
C ALA A 31 -28.41 -6.78 -3.09
N HIS A 32 -27.35 -6.54 -2.31
CA HIS A 32 -26.17 -5.82 -2.81
C HIS A 32 -25.15 -6.87 -3.26
N HIS A 33 -25.41 -7.51 -4.40
CA HIS A 33 -24.39 -8.22 -5.18
C HIS A 33 -24.16 -7.46 -6.49
N GLY A 34 -23.88 -6.17 -6.37
CA GLY A 34 -23.35 -5.36 -7.45
C GLY A 34 -21.88 -5.16 -7.18
N VAL A 35 -21.02 -5.79 -7.98
CA VAL A 35 -19.60 -5.46 -8.08
C VAL A 35 -19.54 -4.02 -8.56
N ASP A 36 -19.29 -3.07 -7.66
CA ASP A 36 -19.22 -1.66 -8.03
C ASP A 36 -17.88 -1.34 -8.70
N MET A 37 -18.03 -0.72 -9.86
CA MET A 37 -17.03 -0.17 -10.78
C MET A 37 -16.22 0.97 -10.12
N PRO A 38 -15.07 1.39 -10.70
CA PRO A 38 -13.92 1.86 -9.94
C PRO A 38 -14.26 3.12 -9.15
N THR A 39 -14.07 3.04 -7.83
CA THR A 39 -13.89 4.20 -6.96
C THR A 39 -12.89 5.13 -7.62
N SER A 40 -13.25 6.40 -7.81
CA SER A 40 -12.33 7.36 -8.43
C SER A 40 -11.04 7.43 -7.60
N VAL A 41 -9.90 7.73 -8.23
CA VAL A 41 -8.61 7.82 -7.51
C VAL A 41 -8.73 8.76 -6.31
N HIS A 42 -9.47 9.86 -6.45
CA HIS A 42 -9.73 10.81 -5.37
C HIS A 42 -10.53 10.22 -4.20
N GLU A 43 -11.55 9.39 -4.48
CA GLU A 43 -12.30 8.71 -3.42
C GLU A 43 -11.44 7.66 -2.71
N LEU A 44 -10.61 6.90 -3.45
CA LEU A 44 -9.64 5.97 -2.88
C LEU A 44 -8.60 6.67 -2.01
N GLU A 45 -8.10 7.83 -2.45
CA GLU A 45 -7.18 8.65 -1.66
C GLU A 45 -7.81 9.07 -0.33
N ALA A 46 -9.06 9.54 -0.35
CA ALA A 46 -9.78 9.92 0.87
C ALA A 46 -9.95 8.72 1.82
N GLU A 47 -10.29 7.54 1.30
CA GLU A 47 -10.40 6.31 2.08
C GLU A 47 -9.05 5.89 2.68
N VAL A 48 -7.99 5.85 1.88
CA VAL A 48 -6.64 5.48 2.33
C VAL A 48 -6.14 6.45 3.40
N LEU A 49 -6.35 7.76 3.22
CA LEU A 49 -5.94 8.77 4.20
C LEU A 49 -6.75 8.70 5.51
N SER A 50 -7.95 8.13 5.48
CA SER A 50 -8.76 7.90 6.69
C SER A 50 -8.25 6.74 7.57
N LEU A 51 -7.42 5.85 7.02
CA LEU A 51 -6.85 4.70 7.73
C LEU A 51 -5.82 5.12 8.77
N GLY A 52 -5.54 4.23 9.73
CA GLY A 52 -4.43 4.39 10.67
C GLY A 52 -3.06 4.36 9.98
N PRO A 53 -2.00 4.96 10.58
CA PRO A 53 -0.67 5.01 9.97
C PRO A 53 -0.08 3.65 9.57
N ALA A 54 -0.33 2.60 10.37
CA ALA A 54 0.16 1.25 10.10
C ALA A 54 -0.50 0.64 8.85
N ASP A 55 -1.82 0.79 8.71
CA ASP A 55 -2.55 0.25 7.56
C ASP A 55 -2.18 1.00 6.27
N ARG A 56 -1.97 2.33 6.35
CA ARG A 56 -1.45 3.10 5.21
C ARG A 56 -0.05 2.65 4.80
N ALA A 57 0.84 2.38 5.76
CA ALA A 57 2.19 1.89 5.47
C ALA A 57 2.13 0.51 4.78
N HIS A 58 1.26 -0.37 5.26
CA HIS A 58 1.05 -1.69 4.64
C HIS A 58 0.52 -1.58 3.20
N LEU A 59 -0.44 -0.68 2.94
CA LEU A 59 -0.93 -0.44 1.58
C LEU A 59 0.15 0.16 0.67
N LEU A 60 0.95 1.09 1.18
CA LEU A 60 2.06 1.68 0.43
C LEU A 60 3.09 0.61 0.02
N GLU A 61 3.44 -0.30 0.92
CA GLU A 61 4.35 -1.41 0.63
C GLU A 61 3.82 -2.27 -0.52
N ARG A 62 2.54 -2.65 -0.48
CA ARG A 62 1.91 -3.41 -1.57
C ARG A 62 1.87 -2.66 -2.90
N LEU A 63 1.68 -1.35 -2.88
CA LEU A 63 1.70 -0.52 -4.09
C LEU A 63 3.13 -0.42 -4.65
N LEU A 64 4.13 -0.27 -3.79
CA LEU A 64 5.54 -0.26 -4.19
C LEU A 64 5.94 -1.60 -4.84
N GLU A 65 5.55 -2.72 -4.23
CA GLU A 65 5.77 -4.06 -4.81
C GLU A 65 5.11 -4.20 -6.20
N SER A 66 3.97 -3.55 -6.42
CA SER A 66 3.29 -3.57 -7.73
C SER A 66 4.03 -2.81 -8.82
N PHE A 67 4.95 -1.90 -8.45
CA PHE A 67 5.78 -1.13 -9.37
C PHE A 67 7.11 -1.83 -9.67
N GLU A 68 7.42 -2.93 -8.98
CA GLU A 68 8.68 -3.64 -9.20
C GLU A 68 8.73 -4.13 -10.67
N PRO A 69 9.79 -3.79 -11.43
CA PRO A 69 9.88 -4.15 -12.83
C PRO A 69 9.93 -5.68 -13.01
N ASP A 70 9.58 -6.14 -14.22
CA ASP A 70 9.76 -7.54 -14.63
C ASP A 70 11.21 -7.98 -14.31
N ALA A 71 11.37 -9.20 -13.78
CA ALA A 71 12.67 -9.78 -13.44
C ALA A 71 13.71 -9.62 -14.56
N LYS A 72 13.30 -9.68 -15.84
CA LYS A 72 14.20 -9.47 -16.99
C LYS A 72 14.76 -8.05 -17.07
N ILE A 73 13.97 -7.05 -16.72
CA ILE A 73 14.43 -5.65 -16.66
C ILE A 73 15.41 -5.54 -15.49
N GLN A 74 15.08 -6.12 -14.33
CA GLN A 74 15.97 -6.11 -13.18
C GLN A 74 17.33 -6.76 -13.48
N ASP A 75 17.33 -7.91 -14.15
CA ASP A 75 18.55 -8.60 -14.58
C ASP A 75 19.38 -7.76 -15.57
N ALA A 76 18.72 -7.11 -16.53
CA ALA A 76 19.40 -6.24 -17.49
C ALA A 76 20.03 -5.02 -16.81
N TRP A 77 19.35 -4.42 -15.82
CA TRP A 77 19.90 -3.32 -15.02
C TRP A 77 21.08 -3.76 -14.15
N LEU A 78 20.99 -4.93 -13.53
CA LEU A 78 22.09 -5.51 -12.75
C LEU A 78 23.31 -5.78 -13.62
N ALA A 79 23.12 -6.39 -14.79
CA ALA A 79 24.19 -6.66 -15.74
C ALA A 79 24.89 -5.36 -16.18
N GLU A 80 24.13 -4.31 -16.48
CA GLU A 80 24.67 -3.01 -16.87
C GLU A 80 25.42 -2.32 -15.72
N ALA A 81 24.90 -2.40 -14.49
CA ALA A 81 25.56 -1.84 -13.32
C ALA A 81 26.93 -2.50 -13.07
N LEU A 82 26.98 -3.84 -13.11
CA LEU A 82 28.22 -4.61 -12.96
C LEU A 82 29.22 -4.31 -14.09
N ARG A 83 28.73 -4.20 -15.34
CA ARG A 83 29.57 -3.82 -16.48
C ARG A 83 30.22 -2.45 -16.26
N ARG A 84 29.46 -1.45 -15.83
CA ARG A 84 29.98 -0.08 -15.59
C ARG A 84 30.96 -0.04 -14.42
N GLU A 85 30.68 -0.76 -13.34
CA GLU A 85 31.60 -0.88 -12.21
C GLU A 85 32.96 -1.47 -12.65
N ALA A 86 32.92 -2.54 -13.43
CA ALA A 86 34.13 -3.18 -13.95
C ALA A 86 34.93 -2.24 -14.85
N GLU A 87 34.28 -1.51 -15.76
CA GLU A 87 34.92 -0.54 -16.65
C GLU A 87 35.63 0.59 -15.89
N VAL A 88 34.99 1.08 -14.82
CA VAL A 88 35.58 2.11 -13.95
C VAL A 88 36.77 1.53 -13.18
N SER A 89 36.59 0.35 -12.59
CA SER A 89 37.63 -0.31 -11.77
C SER A 89 38.86 -0.70 -12.59
N SER A 90 38.67 -1.07 -13.86
CA SER A 90 39.76 -1.41 -14.78
C SER A 90 40.40 -0.20 -15.45
N GLY A 91 39.84 1.02 -15.27
CA GLY A 91 40.31 2.23 -15.93
C GLY A 91 40.03 2.28 -17.44
N ASN A 92 39.07 1.48 -17.93
CA ASN A 92 38.69 1.46 -19.35
C ASN A 92 37.86 2.68 -19.77
N VAL A 93 37.34 3.43 -18.79
CA VAL A 93 36.51 4.62 -19.02
C VAL A 93 37.08 5.82 -18.27
N VAL A 94 36.90 7.01 -18.85
CA VAL A 94 37.26 8.28 -18.21
C VAL A 94 36.03 8.80 -17.47
N LEU A 95 36.16 8.92 -16.15
CA LEU A 95 35.12 9.53 -15.31
C LEU A 95 35.07 11.05 -15.55
N VAL A 96 33.86 11.59 -15.50
CA VAL A 96 33.61 13.04 -15.55
C VAL A 96 33.21 13.50 -14.14
N PRO A 97 33.74 14.62 -13.62
CA PRO A 97 33.27 15.20 -12.36
C PRO A 97 31.76 15.44 -12.37
N ALA A 98 31.08 15.14 -11.25
CA ALA A 98 29.63 15.17 -11.16
C ALA A 98 29.03 16.54 -11.53
N ASP A 99 29.63 17.64 -11.03
CA ASP A 99 29.17 19.00 -11.30
C ASP A 99 29.23 19.33 -12.79
N GLU A 100 30.29 18.88 -13.47
CA GLU A 100 30.46 19.07 -14.90
C GLU A 100 29.44 18.25 -15.70
N ALA A 101 29.20 17.00 -15.31
CA ALA A 101 28.19 16.14 -15.95
C ALA A 101 26.78 16.76 -15.85
N ILE A 102 26.39 17.24 -14.67
CA ILE A 102 25.09 17.88 -14.44
C ILE A 102 24.96 19.17 -15.26
N ALA A 103 26.00 20.01 -15.30
CA ALA A 103 26.00 21.23 -16.10
C ALA A 103 25.79 20.94 -17.59
N ARG A 104 26.48 19.92 -18.13
CA ARG A 104 26.33 19.47 -19.53
C ARG A 104 24.91 18.99 -19.84
N ILE A 105 24.29 18.21 -18.95
CA ILE A 105 22.92 17.73 -19.12
C ILE A 105 21.94 18.91 -19.17
N ARG A 106 22.02 19.83 -18.20
CA ARG A 106 21.15 21.01 -18.14
C ARG A 106 21.26 21.86 -19.39
N ALA A 107 22.46 22.10 -19.90
CA ALA A 107 22.67 22.84 -21.13
C ALA A 107 22.08 22.16 -22.38
N ARG A 108 21.85 20.84 -22.34
CA ARG A 108 21.32 20.05 -23.46
C ARG A 108 19.79 20.01 -23.51
N ILE A 109 19.13 20.15 -22.36
CA ILE A 109 17.67 20.01 -22.21
C ILE A 109 16.95 21.35 -22.02
N ALA A 110 17.68 22.47 -22.00
CA ALA A 110 17.14 23.83 -21.88
C ALA A 110 16.63 24.38 -23.22
#